data_AF-A0A932DJZ0-F1
#
_entry.id   AF-A0A932DJZ0-F1
#
_cell.length_a   1.000
_cell.length_b   1.000
_cell.length_c   1.000
_cell.angle_alpha   90.00
_cell.angle_beta   90.00
_cell.angle_gamma   90.00
#
_symmetry.space_group_name_H-M   'P 1'
#
loop_
_entity.id
_entity.type
_entity.pdbx_description
1 polymer ?
#
loop_
_entity_poly.entity_id
_entity_poly.type
_entity_poly.pdbx_seq_one_letter_code
_entity_poly.pdbx_strand_id
1 'polypeptide(L)'
;MKRVDLRKQYKYLYAPSAKAVGVVDVPPLNFLMIDGQGNPNTSPDFGAALEALYAMSYTLKFAVKLGKPAIDYPVMALEGLWWTDDMSRFSV
;
A
#
# COMPACT_ATOMS: atom_id res chain seq x y z
N MET A 1 1.59 13.60 -21.12
CA MET A 1 1.89 12.92 -19.85
C MET A 1 0.70 12.04 -19.49
N LYS A 2 0.89 10.72 -19.45
CA LYS A 2 -0.20 9.78 -19.14
C LYS A 2 -0.46 9.82 -17.64
N ARG A 3 -1.72 9.97 -17.21
CA ARG A 3 -2.08 9.84 -15.80
C ARG A 3 -2.69 8.47 -15.54
N VAL A 4 -2.16 7.75 -14.56
CA VAL A 4 -2.65 6.45 -14.11
C VAL A 4 -3.17 6.59 -12.69
N ASP A 5 -4.38 6.11 -12.40
CA ASP A 5 -4.95 6.10 -11.06
C ASP A 5 -5.43 4.68 -10.74
N LEU A 6 -4.61 3.94 -9.99
CA LEU A 6 -4.88 2.54 -9.68
C LEU A 6 -6.12 2.38 -8.80
N ARG A 7 -6.50 3.38 -7.99
CA ARG A 7 -7.75 3.35 -7.20
C ARG A 7 -8.97 3.36 -8.10
N LYS A 8 -8.90 4.09 -9.22
CA LYS A 8 -9.98 4.12 -10.22
C LYS A 8 -9.99 2.85 -11.06
N GLN A 9 -8.81 2.39 -11.47
CA GLN A 9 -8.67 1.17 -12.28
C GLN A 9 -9.14 -0.08 -11.53
N TYR A 10 -8.79 -0.18 -10.24
CA TYR A 10 -9.17 -1.29 -9.36
C TYR A 10 -10.21 -0.87 -8.33
N LYS A 11 -11.21 -0.07 -8.73
CA LYS A 11 -12.23 0.49 -7.82
C LYS A 11 -12.90 -0.57 -6.95
N TYR A 12 -13.09 -1.78 -7.47
CA TYR A 12 -13.69 -2.89 -6.73
C TYR A 12 -12.86 -3.37 -5.53
N LEU A 13 -11.56 -3.08 -5.50
CA LEU A 13 -10.68 -3.35 -4.35
C LEU A 13 -10.68 -2.18 -3.34
N TYR A 14 -10.84 -0.95 -3.82
CA TYR A 14 -10.61 0.27 -3.03
C TYR A 14 -11.89 1.03 -2.62
N ALA A 15 -13.06 0.59 -3.05
CA ALA A 15 -14.35 1.17 -2.70
C ALA A 15 -15.38 0.10 -2.33
N PRO A 16 -15.12 -0.73 -1.29
CA PRO A 16 -16.05 -1.76 -0.85
C PRO A 16 -17.34 -1.15 -0.27
N SER A 17 -18.43 -1.94 -0.32
CA SER A 17 -19.69 -1.58 0.33
C SER A 17 -19.59 -1.83 1.83
N ALA A 18 -19.97 -0.85 2.65
CA ALA A 18 -20.12 -1.07 4.10
C ALA A 18 -21.34 -1.93 4.47
N LYS A 19 -22.22 -2.25 3.51
CA LYS A 19 -23.50 -2.94 3.74
C LYS A 19 -23.46 -4.43 3.41
N ALA A 20 -22.46 -4.87 2.67
CA ALA A 20 -22.41 -6.24 2.16
C ALA A 20 -20.97 -6.73 2.03
N VAL A 21 -20.76 -8.00 2.33
CA VAL A 21 -19.50 -8.70 2.05
C VAL A 21 -19.46 -9.04 0.56
N GLY A 22 -18.34 -8.73 -0.09
CA GLY A 22 -18.08 -9.08 -1.49
C GLY A 22 -16.88 -10.00 -1.61
N VAL A 23 -16.97 -11.00 -2.48
CA VAL A 23 -15.82 -11.78 -2.93
C VAL A 23 -15.15 -11.01 -4.06
N VAL A 24 -13.82 -10.88 -4.01
CA VAL A 24 -13.03 -10.15 -5.01
C VAL A 24 -11.84 -10.98 -5.45
N ASP A 25 -11.48 -10.87 -6.72
CA ASP A 25 -10.25 -11.41 -7.27
C ASP A 25 -9.19 -10.32 -7.31
N VAL A 26 -8.11 -10.48 -6.54
CA VAL A 26 -7.00 -9.52 -6.52
C VAL A 26 -5.97 -9.96 -7.55
N PRO A 27 -5.72 -9.19 -8.63
CA PRO A 27 -4.68 -9.53 -9.58
C PRO A 27 -3.29 -9.33 -8.96
N PRO A 28 -2.23 -9.92 -9.54
CA PRO A 28 -0.86 -9.60 -9.14
C PRO A 28 -0.58 -8.09 -9.30
N LEU A 29 -0.03 -7.48 -8.25
CA LEU A 29 0.33 -6.06 -8.19
C LEU A 29 1.77 -5.91 -7.67
N ASN A 30 2.38 -4.77 -7.95
CA ASN A 30 3.73 -4.44 -7.49
C ASN A 30 3.67 -3.54 -6.26
N PHE A 31 4.45 -3.88 -5.23
CA PHE A 31 4.48 -3.16 -3.97
C PHE A 31 5.92 -2.85 -3.55
N LEU A 32 6.09 -1.71 -2.89
CA LEU A 32 7.22 -1.50 -1.99
C LEU A 32 6.81 -2.05 -0.63
N MET A 33 7.67 -2.86 -0.02
CA MET A 33 7.36 -3.57 1.22
C MET A 33 8.56 -3.51 2.15
N ILE A 34 8.26 -3.42 3.45
CA ILE A 34 9.23 -3.56 4.54
C ILE A 34 8.60 -4.52 5.54
N ASP A 35 9.24 -5.65 5.77
CA ASP A 35 8.84 -6.56 6.83
C ASP A 35 9.28 -6.00 8.18
N GLY A 36 8.44 -6.17 9.19
CA GLY A 36 8.68 -5.67 10.53
C GLY A 36 7.89 -6.45 11.58
N GLN A 37 8.16 -6.16 12.84
CA GLN A 37 7.52 -6.83 13.96
C GLN A 37 7.27 -5.85 15.12
N GLY A 38 6.37 -6.23 16.01
CA GLY A 38 6.04 -5.47 17.21
C GLY A 38 4.74 -4.67 17.11
N ASN A 39 4.42 -3.94 18.18
CA ASN A 39 3.21 -3.14 18.26
C ASN A 39 3.38 -1.83 17.45
N PRO A 40 2.59 -1.60 16.39
CA PRO A 40 2.74 -0.42 15.53
C PRO A 40 2.48 0.90 16.26
N ASN A 41 1.77 0.88 17.39
CA ASN A 41 1.49 2.09 18.17
C ASN A 41 2.70 2.56 19.00
N THR A 42 3.66 1.67 19.26
CA THR A 42 4.79 1.96 20.16
C THR A 42 6.15 1.67 19.55
N SER A 43 6.20 0.96 18.42
CA SER A 43 7.44 0.58 17.75
C SER A 43 8.01 1.76 16.96
N PRO A 44 9.22 2.25 17.29
CA PRO A 44 9.92 3.23 16.46
C PRO A 44 10.22 2.69 15.05
N ASP A 45 10.44 1.39 14.91
CA ASP A 45 10.74 0.74 13.64
C ASP A 45 9.55 0.81 12.67
N PHE A 46 8.32 0.71 13.19
CA PHE A 46 7.12 0.90 12.37
C PHE A 46 7.07 2.33 11.80
N GLY A 47 7.32 3.33 12.65
CA GLY A 47 7.41 4.73 12.21
C GLY A 47 8.48 4.94 11.13
N ALA A 48 9.69 4.43 11.35
CA ALA A 48 10.79 4.52 10.39
C ALA A 48 10.47 3.80 9.06
N ALA A 49 9.79 2.64 9.11
CA ALA A 49 9.36 1.93 7.92
C ALA A 49 8.36 2.74 7.10
N LEU A 50 7.37 3.38 7.75
CA LEU A 50 6.41 4.26 7.07
C LEU A 50 7.11 5.45 6.41
N GLU A 51 8.03 6.10 7.11
CA GLU A 51 8.81 7.22 6.57
C GLU A 51 9.60 6.80 5.33
N ALA A 52 10.29 5.66 5.40
CA ALA A 52 11.04 5.11 4.27
C ALA A 52 10.15 4.78 3.07
N LEU A 53 9.00 4.12 3.30
CA LEU A 53 8.04 3.78 2.25
C LEU A 53 7.48 5.01 1.55
N TYR A 54 7.10 6.06 2.30
CA TYR A 54 6.59 7.30 1.71
C TYR A 54 7.68 8.08 0.97
N ALA A 55 8.88 8.21 1.55
CA ALA A 55 10.01 8.86 0.91
C ALA A 55 10.33 8.21 -0.44
N MET A 56 10.39 6.87 -0.48
CA MET A 56 10.62 6.13 -1.72
C MET A 56 9.46 6.27 -2.71
N SER A 57 8.22 6.17 -2.24
CA SER A 57 7.02 6.28 -3.10
C SER A 57 6.94 7.62 -3.83
N TYR A 58 7.21 8.73 -3.13
CA TYR A 58 7.23 10.05 -3.75
C TYR A 58 8.44 10.25 -4.67
N THR A 59 9.61 9.75 -4.27
CA THR A 59 10.81 9.78 -5.12
C THR A 59 10.55 9.07 -6.46
N LEU A 60 10.01 7.86 -6.42
CA LEU A 60 9.65 7.10 -7.62
C LEU A 60 8.57 7.80 -8.45
N LYS A 61 7.53 8.35 -7.80
CA LYS A 61 6.47 9.11 -8.49
C LYS A 61 7.07 10.23 -9.33
N PHE A 62 7.96 11.04 -8.75
CA PHE A 62 8.58 12.15 -9.47
C PHE A 62 9.58 11.67 -10.53
N ALA A 63 10.38 10.65 -10.23
CA ALA A 63 11.31 10.05 -11.20
C ALA A 63 10.58 9.51 -12.44
N VAL A 64 9.49 8.75 -12.27
CA VAL A 64 8.70 8.19 -13.37
C VAL A 64 7.96 9.28 -14.15
N LYS A 65 7.49 10.33 -13.46
CA LYS A 65 6.82 11.47 -14.08
C LYS A 65 7.76 12.28 -14.99
N LEU A 66 9.01 12.46 -14.57
CA LEU A 66 10.02 13.20 -15.33
C LEU A 66 10.76 12.35 -16.37
N GLY A 67 10.80 11.03 -16.18
CA GLY A 67 11.44 10.09 -17.10
C GLY A 67 10.62 9.77 -18.34
N LYS A 68 11.05 8.75 -19.09
CA LYS A 68 10.26 8.13 -20.16
C LYS A 68 9.71 6.81 -19.62
N PRO A 69 8.39 6.56 -19.61
CA PRO A 69 7.36 7.14 -20.49
C PRO A 69 6.58 8.37 -19.95
N ALA A 70 7.07 9.10 -18.93
CA ALA A 70 6.42 10.27 -18.34
C ALA A 70 4.98 9.98 -17.85
N ILE A 71 4.88 9.03 -16.90
CA ILE A 71 3.62 8.65 -16.26
C ILE A 71 3.49 9.38 -14.93
N ASP A 72 2.34 10.01 -14.69
CA ASP A 72 1.98 10.57 -13.39
C ASP A 72 0.95 9.65 -12.71
N TYR A 73 1.13 9.37 -11.43
CA TYR A 73 0.20 8.55 -10.65
C TYR A 73 0.12 9.07 -9.20
N PRO A 74 -1.04 9.04 -8.54
CA PRO A 74 -1.12 9.37 -7.12
C PRO A 74 -0.39 8.30 -6.29
N VAL A 75 0.28 8.70 -5.20
CA VAL A 75 0.72 7.73 -4.19
C VAL A 75 -0.53 7.10 -3.58
N MET A 76 -0.55 5.76 -3.52
CA MET A 76 -1.70 4.99 -3.01
C MET A 76 -1.78 5.09 -1.48
N ALA A 77 -2.91 4.65 -0.92
CA ALA A 77 -3.04 4.51 0.53
C ALA A 77 -2.03 3.49 1.06
N LEU A 78 -1.60 3.65 2.32
CA LEU A 78 -0.80 2.64 2.99
C LEU A 78 -1.64 1.37 3.17
N GLU A 79 -1.04 0.23 2.88
CA GLU A 79 -1.60 -1.10 3.12
C GLU A 79 -0.64 -1.85 4.05
N GLY A 80 -1.16 -2.83 4.81
CA GLY A 80 -0.36 -3.59 5.76
C GLY A 80 -0.87 -5.02 5.88
N LEU A 81 0.08 -5.96 5.90
CA LEU A 81 -0.19 -7.37 6.21
C LEU A 81 0.20 -7.61 7.67
N TRP A 82 -0.73 -8.19 8.42
CA TRP A 82 -0.56 -8.41 9.86
C TRP A 82 -0.77 -9.88 10.15
N TRP A 83 0.20 -10.48 10.83
CA TRP A 83 0.16 -11.89 11.18
C TRP A 83 1.07 -12.17 12.37
N THR A 84 0.89 -13.35 12.96
CA THR A 84 1.78 -13.95 13.95
C THR A 84 2.03 -15.39 13.53
N ASP A 85 3.16 -15.97 13.94
CA ASP A 85 3.46 -17.40 13.67
C ASP A 85 2.34 -18.32 14.15
N ASP A 86 1.69 -17.95 15.26
CA ASP A 86 0.48 -18.56 15.78
C ASP A 86 -0.66 -17.53 15.78
N MET A 87 -1.59 -17.66 14.83
CA MET A 87 -2.73 -16.75 14.67
C MET A 87 -3.74 -16.83 15.83
N SER A 88 -3.70 -17.86 16.68
CA SER A 88 -4.52 -17.90 17.90
C SER A 88 -4.12 -16.81 18.91
N ARG A 89 -2.92 -16.25 18.75
CA ARG A 89 -2.36 -15.19 19.59
C ARG A 89 -2.53 -13.79 18.99
N PHE A 90 -3.16 -13.67 17.82
CA PHE A 90 -3.38 -12.39 17.19
C PHE A 90 -4.44 -11.58 17.96
N SER A 91 -4.03 -10.45 18.54
CA SER A 91 -4.91 -9.52 19.24
C SER A 91 -4.88 -8.15 18.55
N VAL A 92 -6.06 -7.56 18.33
CA VAL A 92 -6.23 -6.22 17.75
C VAL A 92 -6.44 -5.15 18.82
#